data_AF-A0A938BTI4-F1
#
_entry.id   AF-A0A938BTI4-F1
#
_cell.length_a   1.000
_cell.length_b   1.000
_cell.length_c   1.000
_cell.angle_alpha   90.00
_cell.angle_beta   90.00
_cell.angle_gamma   90.00
#
_symmetry.space_group_name_H-M   'P 1'
#
loop_
_entity.id
_entity.type
_entity.pdbx_description
1 polymer ?
#
loop_
_entity_poly.entity_id
_entity_poly.type
_entity_poly.pdbx_seq_one_letter_code
_entity_poly.pdbx_strand_id
1 'polypeptide(L)'
;MVFKSILTHERPHIDEIVAIWLLRRFGEQRFPGISTAAVTFTSLRKLAEAGLKPEEYEAKGTLLLGIGGGRFDEHPTLEEGRKAGDCATTLVAKELGVSEDPSLAKILRFVRAADVEGNASPFDISYVVKLLHPRHPDDPHRVIEWALVAIEAKYQEQLRFFTVVKPEFDTKAKVEEIAVGKKRLRIVSIDSDEDGIHKYARSEYGARAAVVIQRRAAGNVAIFGNKQAGVDLREAAKLIRLAEREAKRRDPSPSDDPRLLEEGYAPGAEEWFYHRQGQMLLNGSLTQADVPATRLSLERITELVKVGVDPARVKPLCESTGRCLGEVCDWYAWSLARCVKLRRPAADAG
;
A
#
# COMPACT_ATOMS: atom_id res chain seq x y z
N MET A 1 11.97 -3.27 39.79
CA MET A 1 13.28 -3.35 39.12
C MET A 1 13.24 -2.42 37.92
N VAL A 2 14.30 -1.69 37.64
CA VAL A 2 14.38 -0.75 36.51
C VAL A 2 15.50 -1.20 35.58
N PHE A 3 15.17 -1.41 34.31
CA PHE A 3 16.10 -1.74 33.26
C PHE A 3 16.88 -0.50 32.84
N LYS A 4 18.20 -0.66 32.76
CA LYS A 4 19.15 0.40 32.41
C LYS A 4 19.86 0.12 31.09
N SER A 5 19.90 -1.15 30.66
CA SER A 5 20.57 -1.56 29.43
C SER A 5 19.85 -2.69 28.71
N ILE A 6 20.00 -2.69 27.39
CA ILE A 6 19.66 -3.79 26.47
C ILE A 6 20.97 -4.30 25.88
N LEU A 7 21.36 -5.53 26.19
CA LEU A 7 22.60 -6.13 25.75
C LEU A 7 22.35 -7.04 24.54
N THR A 8 23.02 -6.77 23.42
CA THR A 8 22.91 -7.56 22.19
C THR A 8 24.29 -7.84 21.56
N HIS A 9 24.36 -8.51 20.42
CA HIS A 9 25.63 -8.81 19.75
C HIS A 9 26.24 -7.56 19.07
N GLU A 10 27.56 -7.53 18.86
CA GLU A 10 28.31 -6.38 18.31
C GLU A 10 27.86 -5.87 16.93
N ARG A 11 27.08 -6.66 16.18
CA ARG A 11 26.58 -6.31 14.84
C ARG A 11 25.10 -6.70 14.72
N PRO A 12 24.21 -6.08 15.49
CA PRO A 12 22.80 -6.50 15.59
C PRO A 12 22.16 -6.57 14.21
N HIS A 13 21.42 -7.64 13.93
CA HIS A 13 20.66 -7.75 12.70
C HIS A 13 19.42 -6.86 12.77
N ILE A 14 18.66 -6.82 11.67
CA ILE A 14 17.40 -6.07 11.65
C ILE A 14 16.42 -6.59 12.71
N ASP A 15 16.56 -7.85 13.09
CA ASP A 15 15.74 -8.47 14.12
C ASP A 15 15.97 -7.83 15.49
N GLU A 16 17.20 -7.81 16.01
CA GLU A 16 17.48 -7.18 17.31
C GLU A 16 17.17 -5.67 17.27
N ILE A 17 17.41 -5.00 16.14
CA ILE A 17 17.12 -3.58 15.99
C ILE A 17 15.61 -3.30 16.13
N VAL A 18 14.75 -4.09 15.48
CA VAL A 18 13.30 -3.91 15.55
C VAL A 18 12.78 -4.33 16.93
N ALA A 19 13.37 -5.35 17.54
CA ALA A 19 13.05 -5.72 18.92
C ALA A 19 13.41 -4.61 19.92
N ILE A 20 14.56 -3.94 19.77
CA ILE A 20 14.92 -2.73 20.54
C ILE A 20 13.87 -1.64 20.36
N TRP A 21 13.43 -1.39 19.12
CA TRP A 21 12.40 -0.40 18.82
C TRP A 21 11.08 -0.72 19.53
N LEU A 22 10.62 -1.97 19.48
CA LEU A 22 9.41 -2.43 20.16
C LEU A 22 9.51 -2.26 21.68
N LEU A 23 10.61 -2.71 22.29
CA LEU A 23 10.86 -2.55 23.71
C LEU A 23 10.81 -1.08 24.12
N ARG A 24 11.47 -0.20 23.36
CA ARG A 24 11.48 1.23 23.68
C ARG A 24 10.11 1.87 23.57
N ARG A 25 9.29 1.43 22.61
CA ARG A 25 8.00 2.04 22.32
C ARG A 25 6.85 1.52 23.17
N PHE A 26 6.84 0.23 23.46
CA PHE A 26 5.72 -0.45 24.12
C PHE A 26 6.12 -1.17 25.42
N GLY A 27 7.43 -1.25 25.72
CA GLY A 27 7.95 -2.09 26.79
C GLY A 27 7.90 -1.48 28.18
N GLU A 28 7.71 -0.18 28.34
CA GLU A 28 7.86 0.52 29.64
C GLU A 28 6.99 -0.09 30.76
N GLN A 29 5.76 -0.48 30.45
CA GLN A 29 4.87 -1.10 31.44
C GLN A 29 5.36 -2.46 31.91
N ARG A 30 5.97 -3.25 31.01
CA ARG A 30 6.46 -4.62 31.28
C ARG A 30 7.88 -4.62 31.84
N PHE A 31 8.70 -3.70 31.35
CA PHE A 31 10.11 -3.54 31.66
C PHE A 31 10.39 -2.07 32.02
N PRO A 32 10.11 -1.62 33.26
CA PRO A 32 10.30 -0.22 33.65
C PRO A 32 11.73 0.26 33.36
N GLY A 33 11.89 1.44 32.76
CA GLY A 33 13.16 2.04 32.33
C GLY A 33 13.63 1.65 30.93
N ILE A 34 13.02 0.65 30.29
CA ILE A 34 13.49 0.12 29.00
C ILE A 34 13.40 1.15 27.87
N SER A 35 12.46 2.11 27.94
CA SER A 35 12.30 3.19 26.95
C SER A 35 13.56 4.05 26.78
N THR A 36 14.37 4.16 27.84
CA THR A 36 15.61 4.97 27.89
C THR A 36 16.86 4.13 28.09
N ALA A 37 16.73 2.80 28.17
CA ALA A 37 17.85 1.91 28.40
C ALA A 37 18.92 2.05 27.29
N ALA A 38 20.18 2.03 27.73
CA ALA A 38 21.34 2.06 26.84
C ALA A 38 21.44 0.73 26.08
N VAL A 39 21.62 0.80 24.76
CA VAL A 39 21.95 -0.41 23.99
C VAL A 39 23.45 -0.67 24.16
N THR A 40 23.82 -1.86 24.60
CA THR A 40 25.22 -2.26 24.79
C THR A 40 25.50 -3.53 24.01
N PHE A 41 26.78 -3.79 23.77
CA PHE A 41 27.22 -4.84 22.84
C PHE A 41 28.18 -5.80 23.49
N THR A 42 28.06 -7.08 23.13
CA THR A 42 28.96 -8.13 23.58
C THR A 42 29.09 -9.24 22.53
N SER A 43 29.90 -10.24 22.83
CA SER A 43 30.01 -11.47 22.05
C SER A 43 29.61 -12.68 22.91
N LEU A 44 29.20 -13.76 22.26
CA LEU A 44 28.89 -15.03 22.95
C LEU A 44 30.08 -15.51 23.81
N ARG A 45 31.31 -15.28 23.35
CA ARG A 45 32.52 -15.61 24.11
C ARG A 45 32.60 -14.83 25.42
N LYS A 46 32.40 -13.50 25.38
CA LYS A 46 32.43 -12.66 26.59
C LYS A 46 31.31 -13.02 27.58
N LEU A 47 30.13 -13.39 27.07
CA LEU A 47 29.03 -13.87 27.91
C LEU A 47 29.38 -15.21 28.59
N ALA A 48 29.95 -16.15 27.84
CA ALA A 48 30.38 -17.44 28.38
C ALA A 48 31.48 -17.28 29.44
N GLU A 49 32.45 -16.38 29.22
CA GLU A 49 33.50 -16.06 30.19
C GLU A 49 32.95 -15.43 31.48
N ALA A 50 31.85 -14.67 31.40
CA ALA A 50 31.18 -14.11 32.57
C ALA A 50 30.42 -15.15 33.41
N GLY A 51 29.99 -16.26 32.79
CA GLY A 51 29.31 -17.37 33.49
C GLY A 51 27.96 -17.03 34.12
N LEU A 52 27.36 -15.89 33.77
CA LEU A 52 26.09 -15.42 34.31
C LEU A 52 24.91 -15.98 33.49
N LYS A 53 23.84 -16.37 34.17
CA LYS A 53 22.56 -16.74 33.56
C LYS A 53 21.76 -15.51 33.14
N PRO A 54 20.86 -15.60 32.14
CA PRO A 54 20.02 -14.48 31.71
C PRO A 54 19.27 -13.77 32.84
N GLU A 55 18.74 -14.52 33.81
CA GLU A 55 17.99 -13.98 34.95
C GLU A 55 18.87 -13.11 35.86
N GLU A 56 20.18 -13.39 35.91
CA GLU A 56 21.14 -12.61 36.69
C GLU A 56 21.48 -11.27 36.02
N TYR A 57 21.46 -11.22 34.68
CA TYR A 57 21.54 -9.95 33.96
C TYR A 57 20.28 -9.11 34.19
N GLU A 58 19.10 -9.73 34.08
CA GLU A 58 17.84 -9.05 34.32
C GLU A 58 17.78 -8.51 35.75
N ALA A 59 18.21 -9.30 36.74
CA ALA A 59 18.29 -8.87 38.14
C ALA A 59 19.15 -7.62 38.35
N LYS A 60 20.15 -7.39 37.47
CA LYS A 60 21.02 -6.21 37.44
C LYS A 60 20.47 -5.07 36.57
N GLY A 61 19.27 -5.23 36.02
CA GLY A 61 18.62 -4.27 35.12
C GLY A 61 19.17 -4.30 33.69
N THR A 62 19.75 -5.42 33.25
CA THR A 62 20.22 -5.64 31.88
C THR A 62 19.34 -6.68 31.19
N LEU A 63 18.72 -6.33 30.07
CA LEU A 63 17.93 -7.28 29.28
C LEU A 63 18.78 -7.84 28.13
N LEU A 64 18.92 -9.17 28.05
CA LEU A 64 19.58 -9.82 26.92
C LEU A 64 18.62 -9.92 25.72
N LEU A 65 19.11 -9.62 24.52
CA LEU A 65 18.30 -9.60 23.30
C LEU A 65 19.04 -10.20 22.09
N GLY A 66 18.46 -11.26 21.50
CA GLY A 66 19.05 -12.00 20.37
C GLY A 66 20.37 -12.69 20.72
N ILE A 67 20.66 -12.87 22.01
CA ILE A 67 21.93 -13.43 22.49
C ILE A 67 21.81 -14.00 23.90
N GLY A 68 22.63 -15.02 24.19
CA GLY A 68 22.93 -15.47 25.55
C GLY A 68 21.88 -16.39 26.18
N GLY A 69 20.95 -16.93 25.40
CA GLY A 69 19.94 -17.89 25.85
C GLY A 69 18.78 -17.28 26.65
N GLY A 70 18.61 -15.96 26.59
CA GLY A 70 17.53 -15.25 27.30
C GLY A 70 16.14 -15.49 26.72
N ARG A 71 15.12 -14.88 27.35
CA ARG A 71 13.72 -14.99 26.91
C ARG A 71 13.48 -14.50 25.47
N PHE A 72 14.33 -13.59 24.98
CA PHE A 72 14.30 -13.03 23.63
C PHE A 72 15.46 -13.51 22.76
N ASP A 73 15.92 -14.74 22.99
CA ASP A 73 16.88 -15.43 22.15
C ASP A 73 16.24 -16.70 21.57
N GLU A 74 16.19 -16.78 20.24
CA GLU A 74 15.66 -17.90 19.47
C GLU A 74 16.72 -18.95 19.10
N HIS A 75 18.00 -18.66 19.36
CA HIS A 75 19.08 -19.59 19.10
C HIS A 75 18.93 -20.87 19.95
N PRO A 76 19.32 -22.04 19.41
CA PRO A 76 19.30 -23.28 20.18
C PRO A 76 20.22 -23.17 21.40
N THR A 77 19.75 -23.67 22.53
CA THR A 77 20.59 -23.91 23.71
C THR A 77 21.08 -25.36 23.71
N LEU A 78 21.95 -25.73 24.65
CA LEU A 78 22.38 -27.12 24.80
C LEU A 78 21.22 -28.05 25.21
N GLU A 79 20.14 -27.49 25.79
CA GLU A 79 19.00 -28.23 26.36
C GLU A 79 17.74 -28.12 25.49
N GLU A 80 17.60 -27.07 24.69
CA GLU A 80 16.43 -26.81 23.84
C GLU A 80 16.83 -26.55 22.38
N GLY A 81 16.12 -27.19 21.44
CA GLY A 81 16.26 -26.89 20.01
C GLY A 81 15.87 -25.44 19.69
N ARG A 82 16.22 -24.97 18.48
CA ARG A 82 15.84 -23.63 18.00
C ARG A 82 14.35 -23.40 18.21
N LYS A 83 13.94 -22.25 18.76
CA LYS A 83 12.52 -21.88 18.92
C LYS A 83 11.90 -21.72 17.53
N ALA A 84 11.34 -22.80 17.02
CA ALA A 84 10.96 -22.91 15.61
C ALA A 84 9.88 -21.88 15.25
N GLY A 85 10.20 -21.01 14.29
CA GLY A 85 9.25 -20.08 13.68
C GLY A 85 9.17 -18.70 14.32
N ASP A 86 9.90 -18.43 15.41
CA ASP A 86 10.05 -17.11 16.02
C ASP A 86 11.48 -16.57 15.83
N CYS A 87 11.58 -15.24 15.88
CA CYS A 87 12.82 -14.47 15.95
C CYS A 87 12.75 -13.52 17.16
N ALA A 88 13.83 -12.85 17.55
CA ALA A 88 13.86 -12.00 18.74
C ALA A 88 12.74 -10.94 18.74
N THR A 89 12.46 -10.33 17.58
CA THR A 89 11.36 -9.38 17.39
C THR A 89 9.99 -10.01 17.66
N THR A 90 9.71 -11.21 17.15
CA THR A 90 8.39 -11.82 17.37
C THR A 90 8.22 -12.28 18.81
N LEU A 91 9.30 -12.72 19.48
CA LEU A 91 9.29 -13.01 20.91
C LEU A 91 9.00 -11.75 21.74
N VAL A 92 9.65 -10.62 21.44
CA VAL A 92 9.36 -9.33 22.09
C VAL A 92 7.92 -8.90 21.83
N ALA A 93 7.44 -8.96 20.58
CA ALA A 93 6.08 -8.54 20.25
C ALA A 93 5.01 -9.34 21.02
N LYS A 94 5.22 -10.66 21.19
CA LYS A 94 4.35 -11.53 21.98
C LYS A 94 4.38 -11.16 23.46
N GLU A 95 5.56 -10.99 24.05
CA GLU A 95 5.72 -10.65 25.47
C GLU A 95 5.11 -9.27 25.80
N LEU A 96 5.15 -8.33 24.85
CA LEU A 96 4.54 -7.01 24.99
C LEU A 96 3.04 -6.98 24.67
N GLY A 97 2.46 -8.09 24.20
CA GLY A 97 1.04 -8.18 23.84
C GLY A 97 0.66 -7.39 22.58
N VAL A 98 1.63 -7.10 21.70
CA VAL A 98 1.43 -6.29 20.48
C VAL A 98 1.54 -7.10 19.19
N SER A 99 1.66 -8.43 19.27
CA SER A 99 1.81 -9.30 18.09
C SER A 99 0.63 -9.24 17.13
N GLU A 100 -0.58 -8.98 17.65
CA GLU A 100 -1.82 -8.90 16.88
C GLU A 100 -2.19 -7.47 16.44
N ASP A 101 -1.35 -6.46 16.73
CA ASP A 101 -1.59 -5.10 16.24
C ASP A 101 -1.44 -5.08 14.70
N PRO A 102 -2.52 -4.77 13.94
CA PRO A 102 -2.45 -4.75 12.49
C PRO A 102 -1.42 -3.74 11.95
N SER A 103 -1.10 -2.69 12.72
CA SER A 103 -0.09 -1.68 12.37
C SER A 103 1.33 -2.25 12.38
N LEU A 104 1.57 -3.32 13.14
CA LEU A 104 2.86 -4.01 13.23
C LEU A 104 2.96 -5.21 12.28
N ALA A 105 1.84 -5.76 11.81
CA ALA A 105 1.79 -7.02 11.07
C ALA A 105 2.76 -7.09 9.87
N LYS A 106 2.93 -5.99 9.12
CA LYS A 106 3.88 -5.95 7.98
C LYS A 106 5.33 -5.91 8.42
N ILE A 107 5.63 -5.19 9.51
CA ILE A 107 7.00 -5.09 10.07
C ILE A 107 7.41 -6.45 10.64
N LEU A 108 6.55 -7.06 11.47
CA LEU A 108 6.81 -8.37 12.07
C LEU A 108 7.01 -9.45 10.99
N ARG A 109 6.18 -9.46 9.94
CA ARG A 109 6.33 -10.39 8.82
C ARG A 109 7.63 -10.19 8.07
N PHE A 110 8.01 -8.92 7.80
CA PHE A 110 9.25 -8.60 7.10
C PHE A 110 10.47 -9.08 7.87
N VAL A 111 10.55 -8.77 9.17
CA VAL A 111 11.69 -9.16 10.02
C VAL A 111 11.80 -10.68 10.12
N ARG A 112 10.68 -11.36 10.38
CA ARG A 112 10.63 -12.82 10.43
C ARG A 112 11.11 -13.46 9.12
N ALA A 113 10.67 -12.94 7.97
CA ALA A 113 11.10 -13.45 6.67
C ALA A 113 12.60 -13.18 6.40
N ALA A 114 13.11 -12.03 6.82
CA ALA A 114 14.53 -11.71 6.67
C ALA A 114 15.42 -12.63 7.52
N ASP A 115 15.00 -12.95 8.75
CA ASP A 115 15.79 -13.73 9.70
C ASP A 115 15.65 -15.26 9.50
N VAL A 116 14.42 -15.74 9.29
CA VAL A 116 14.13 -17.18 9.22
C VAL A 116 14.27 -17.73 7.80
N GLU A 117 13.86 -16.96 6.78
CA GLU A 117 13.73 -17.46 5.41
C GLU A 117 14.90 -17.05 4.49
N GLY A 118 15.74 -16.09 4.92
CA GLY A 118 16.90 -15.63 4.14
C GLY A 118 16.55 -14.86 2.85
N ASN A 119 15.33 -14.36 2.72
CA ASN A 119 14.76 -13.80 1.50
C ASN A 119 15.15 -12.33 1.20
N ALA A 120 16.34 -11.88 1.62
CA ALA A 120 16.71 -10.47 1.48
C ALA A 120 17.12 -10.10 0.03
N SER A 121 16.41 -9.15 -0.57
CA SER A 121 16.81 -8.44 -1.78
C SER A 121 18.07 -7.61 -1.53
N PRO A 122 18.95 -7.39 -2.54
CA PRO A 122 20.17 -6.60 -2.39
C PRO A 122 20.00 -5.15 -1.90
N PHE A 123 18.77 -4.62 -1.94
CA PHE A 123 18.44 -3.28 -1.44
C PHE A 123 17.43 -3.30 -0.30
N ASP A 124 17.15 -4.46 0.29
CA ASP A 124 16.33 -4.53 1.50
C ASP A 124 17.09 -3.99 2.70
N ILE A 125 16.36 -3.34 3.62
CA ILE A 125 16.92 -2.75 4.83
C ILE A 125 17.75 -3.75 5.66
N SER A 126 17.33 -5.02 5.72
CA SER A 126 18.05 -6.09 6.42
C SER A 126 19.45 -6.32 5.84
N TYR A 127 19.55 -6.37 4.52
CA TYR A 127 20.83 -6.53 3.82
C TYR A 127 21.69 -5.26 3.94
N VAL A 128 21.09 -4.07 3.84
CA VAL A 128 21.81 -2.81 4.00
C VAL A 128 22.37 -2.68 5.42
N VAL A 129 21.63 -3.04 6.48
CA VAL A 129 22.15 -3.12 7.86
C VAL A 129 23.41 -3.99 7.92
N LYS A 130 23.37 -5.18 7.31
CA LYS A 130 24.51 -6.09 7.25
C LYS A 130 25.72 -5.47 6.54
N LEU A 131 25.50 -4.67 5.49
CA LEU A 131 26.56 -3.96 4.76
C LEU A 131 27.11 -2.73 5.50
N LEU A 132 26.30 -2.10 6.37
CA LEU A 132 26.70 -0.91 7.12
C LEU A 132 27.59 -1.25 8.31
N HIS A 133 27.35 -2.37 9.01
CA HIS A 133 28.15 -2.77 10.18
C HIS A 133 29.67 -2.85 9.88
N PRO A 134 30.15 -3.51 8.80
CA PRO A 134 31.57 -3.51 8.45
C PRO A 134 32.14 -2.12 8.08
N ARG A 135 31.28 -1.18 7.67
CA ARG A 135 31.69 0.20 7.32
C ARG A 135 31.73 1.12 8.54
N HIS A 136 31.08 0.72 9.63
CA HIS A 136 31.03 1.44 10.90
C HIS A 136 31.37 0.48 12.07
N PRO A 137 32.54 -0.19 12.06
CA PRO A 137 32.86 -1.24 13.02
C PRO A 137 32.95 -0.74 14.47
N ASP A 138 33.33 0.53 14.65
CA ASP A 138 33.49 1.16 15.97
C ASP A 138 32.25 1.94 16.41
N ASP A 139 31.20 1.97 15.58
CA ASP A 139 29.96 2.73 15.82
C ASP A 139 28.70 1.94 15.38
N PRO A 140 28.38 0.82 16.07
CA PRO A 140 27.17 0.05 15.82
C PRO A 140 25.89 0.85 16.11
N HIS A 141 25.96 1.86 16.97
CA HIS A 141 24.83 2.74 17.29
C HIS A 141 24.35 3.49 16.06
N ARG A 142 25.25 4.03 15.24
CA ARG A 142 24.89 4.69 13.98
C ARG A 142 24.10 3.80 13.04
N VAL A 143 24.43 2.52 12.96
CA VAL A 143 23.70 1.56 12.12
C VAL A 143 22.29 1.30 12.68
N ILE A 144 22.18 1.14 14.01
CA ILE A 144 20.89 1.00 14.69
C ILE A 144 20.03 2.23 14.44
N GLU A 145 20.54 3.44 14.71
CA GLU A 145 19.80 4.70 14.55
C GLU A 145 19.27 4.89 13.13
N TRP A 146 20.08 4.60 12.11
CA TRP A 146 19.64 4.64 10.72
C TRP A 146 18.45 3.72 10.46
N ALA A 147 18.51 2.47 10.94
CA ALA A 147 17.44 1.51 10.76
C ALA A 147 16.18 1.89 11.56
N LEU A 148 16.33 2.40 12.79
CA LEU A 148 15.22 2.85 13.63
C LEU A 148 14.40 3.94 12.94
N VAL A 149 15.03 4.89 12.25
CA VAL A 149 14.32 5.93 11.49
C VAL A 149 13.41 5.32 10.41
N ALA A 150 13.91 4.33 9.67
CA ALA A 150 13.13 3.68 8.62
C ALA A 150 11.98 2.83 9.19
N ILE A 151 12.21 2.11 10.29
CA ILE A 151 11.18 1.32 10.97
C ILE A 151 10.09 2.21 11.55
N GLU A 152 10.46 3.33 12.20
CA GLU A 152 9.50 4.30 12.73
C GLU A 152 8.64 4.89 11.61
N ALA A 153 9.25 5.32 10.49
CA ALA A 153 8.50 5.85 9.35
C ALA A 153 7.50 4.82 8.81
N LYS A 154 7.91 3.54 8.73
CA LYS A 154 7.03 2.46 8.29
C LYS A 154 5.90 2.20 9.28
N TYR A 155 6.18 2.22 10.57
CA TYR A 155 5.16 2.05 11.61
C TYR A 155 4.15 3.20 11.56
N GLN A 156 4.58 4.45 11.47
CA GLN A 156 3.68 5.60 11.37
C GLN A 156 2.78 5.55 10.15
N GLU A 157 3.30 5.09 9.01
CA GLU A 157 2.48 4.86 7.82
C GLU A 157 1.41 3.79 8.05
N GLN A 158 1.73 2.67 8.71
CA GLN A 158 0.75 1.63 9.03
C GLN A 158 -0.24 2.07 10.12
N LEU A 159 0.23 2.77 11.15
CA LEU A 159 -0.63 3.32 12.19
C LEU A 159 -1.66 4.27 11.57
N ARG A 160 -1.23 5.23 10.73
CA ARG A 160 -2.13 6.12 9.99
C ARG A 160 -3.10 5.35 9.09
N PHE A 161 -2.64 4.29 8.42
CA PHE A 161 -3.47 3.44 7.57
C PHE A 161 -4.68 2.87 8.32
N PHE A 162 -4.51 2.47 9.59
CA PHE A 162 -5.59 1.89 10.40
C PHE A 162 -6.34 2.89 11.28
N THR A 163 -5.72 3.98 11.73
CA THR A 163 -6.34 4.93 12.67
C THR A 163 -6.94 6.16 12.00
N VAL A 164 -6.50 6.51 10.79
CA VAL A 164 -6.97 7.69 10.05
C VAL A 164 -7.66 7.27 8.76
N VAL A 165 -6.94 6.54 7.91
CA VAL A 165 -7.42 6.22 6.55
C VAL A 165 -8.62 5.27 6.59
N LYS A 166 -8.57 4.24 7.45
CA LYS A 166 -9.68 3.29 7.61
C LYS A 166 -10.99 3.96 8.05
N PRO A 167 -11.05 4.71 9.17
CA PRO A 167 -12.30 5.37 9.57
C PRO A 167 -12.85 6.33 8.52
N GLU A 168 -11.98 7.06 7.83
CA GLU A 168 -12.41 7.94 6.74
C GLU A 168 -13.00 7.15 5.57
N PHE A 169 -12.36 6.06 5.16
CA PHE A 169 -12.89 5.17 4.14
C PHE A 169 -14.26 4.63 4.52
N ASP A 170 -14.39 4.09 5.73
CA ASP A 170 -15.63 3.48 6.21
C ASP A 170 -16.78 4.49 6.25
N THR A 171 -16.47 5.77 6.49
CA THR A 171 -17.45 6.86 6.57
C THR A 171 -17.84 7.41 5.20
N LYS A 172 -16.86 7.59 4.30
CA LYS A 172 -17.05 8.39 3.07
C LYS A 172 -17.13 7.57 1.79
N ALA A 173 -16.66 6.32 1.79
CA ALA A 173 -16.57 5.56 0.55
C ALA A 173 -17.94 5.10 0.05
N LYS A 174 -18.22 5.38 -1.22
CA LYS A 174 -19.32 4.77 -1.95
C LYS A 174 -18.80 3.60 -2.77
N VAL A 175 -19.23 2.39 -2.40
CA VAL A 175 -18.84 1.13 -3.05
C VAL A 175 -19.98 0.63 -3.93
N GLU A 176 -19.71 0.43 -5.21
CA GLU A 176 -20.67 -0.09 -6.17
C GLU A 176 -20.11 -1.34 -6.86
N GLU A 177 -20.93 -2.38 -7.02
CA GLU A 177 -20.54 -3.61 -7.72
C GLU A 177 -21.15 -3.63 -9.13
N ILE A 178 -20.33 -3.97 -10.12
CA ILE A 178 -20.79 -4.18 -11.51
C ILE A 178 -20.37 -5.56 -12.01
N ALA A 179 -21.24 -6.19 -12.81
CA ALA A 179 -20.90 -7.40 -13.52
C ALA A 179 -20.19 -7.03 -14.84
N VAL A 180 -19.01 -7.60 -15.07
CA VAL A 180 -18.26 -7.45 -16.33
C VAL A 180 -17.90 -8.85 -16.83
N GLY A 181 -18.67 -9.33 -17.80
CA GLY A 181 -18.63 -10.73 -18.22
C GLY A 181 -18.93 -11.67 -17.05
N LYS A 182 -17.99 -12.56 -16.73
CA LYS A 182 -18.11 -13.50 -15.59
C LYS A 182 -17.58 -12.92 -14.26
N LYS A 183 -17.00 -11.72 -14.26
CA LYS A 183 -16.38 -11.10 -13.08
C LYS A 183 -17.32 -10.10 -12.42
N ARG A 184 -17.19 -9.94 -11.10
CA ARG A 184 -17.77 -8.84 -10.33
C ARG A 184 -16.67 -7.86 -9.97
N LEU A 185 -16.79 -6.63 -10.41
CA LEU A 185 -15.83 -5.57 -10.14
C LEU A 185 -16.43 -4.60 -9.12
N ARG A 186 -15.68 -4.31 -8.05
CA ARG A 186 -16.02 -3.27 -7.09
C ARG A 186 -15.39 -1.95 -7.51
N ILE A 187 -16.23 -0.94 -7.72
CA ILE A 187 -15.85 0.43 -8.05
C ILE A 187 -16.08 1.27 -6.80
N VAL A 188 -15.02 1.94 -6.34
CA VAL A 188 -15.08 2.84 -5.18
C VAL A 188 -15.01 4.28 -5.68
N SER A 189 -15.91 5.12 -5.20
CA SER A 189 -15.83 6.58 -5.33
C SER A 189 -15.77 7.22 -3.95
N ILE A 190 -14.91 8.22 -3.77
CA ILE A 190 -14.69 8.86 -2.48
C ILE A 190 -14.20 10.30 -2.63
N ASP A 191 -14.72 11.19 -1.79
CA ASP A 191 -14.18 12.52 -1.53
C ASP A 191 -13.21 12.47 -0.35
N SER A 192 -11.91 12.60 -0.62
CA SER A 192 -10.87 12.51 0.43
C SER A 192 -9.54 13.11 -0.04
N ASP A 193 -8.89 13.84 0.87
CA ASP A 193 -7.52 14.34 0.70
C ASP A 193 -6.46 13.36 1.23
N GLU A 194 -6.87 12.24 1.82
CA GLU A 194 -5.94 11.26 2.38
C GLU A 194 -5.20 10.51 1.27
N ASP A 195 -3.88 10.66 1.23
CA ASP A 195 -3.00 10.02 0.24
C ASP A 195 -3.04 8.49 0.31
N GLY A 196 -3.40 7.92 1.46
CA GLY A 196 -3.47 6.47 1.66
C GLY A 196 -4.78 5.82 1.19
N ILE A 197 -5.83 6.60 0.90
CA ILE A 197 -7.20 6.08 0.77
C ILE A 197 -7.34 5.07 -0.38
N HIS A 198 -6.67 5.34 -1.51
CA HIS A 198 -6.71 4.46 -2.67
C HIS A 198 -5.97 3.13 -2.44
N LYS A 199 -4.93 3.12 -1.60
CA LYS A 199 -4.25 1.89 -1.16
C LYS A 199 -5.16 1.09 -0.24
N TYR A 200 -5.81 1.76 0.71
CA TYR A 200 -6.76 1.12 1.63
C TYR A 200 -7.92 0.48 0.88
N ALA A 201 -8.57 1.22 -0.02
CA ALA A 201 -9.69 0.76 -0.83
C ALA A 201 -9.40 -0.53 -1.63
N ARG A 202 -8.17 -0.68 -2.15
CA ARG A 202 -7.73 -1.87 -2.90
C ARG A 202 -7.23 -3.02 -2.01
N SER A 203 -6.92 -2.75 -0.74
CA SER A 203 -6.41 -3.75 0.19
C SER A 203 -7.47 -4.77 0.59
N GLU A 204 -7.04 -5.82 1.29
CA GLU A 204 -7.94 -6.80 1.90
C GLU A 204 -8.81 -6.25 3.04
N TYR A 205 -8.38 -5.15 3.68
CA TYR A 205 -9.10 -4.47 4.75
C TYR A 205 -10.17 -3.50 4.23
N GLY A 206 -10.02 -3.02 3.00
CA GLY A 206 -10.99 -2.17 2.34
C GLY A 206 -11.97 -2.97 1.49
N ALA A 207 -12.38 -2.38 0.36
CA ALA A 207 -13.35 -2.99 -0.54
C ALA A 207 -12.71 -3.89 -1.62
N ARG A 208 -11.44 -4.30 -1.50
CA ARG A 208 -10.64 -4.95 -2.57
C ARG A 208 -10.96 -4.38 -3.95
N ALA A 209 -11.01 -3.06 -4.04
CA ALA A 209 -11.56 -2.35 -5.18
C ALA A 209 -10.83 -2.72 -6.48
N ALA A 210 -11.60 -2.94 -7.53
CA ALA A 210 -11.10 -3.10 -8.88
C ALA A 210 -10.73 -1.72 -9.48
N VAL A 211 -11.50 -0.68 -9.15
CA VAL A 211 -11.20 0.71 -9.47
C VAL A 211 -11.49 1.60 -8.28
N VAL A 212 -10.62 2.57 -8.03
CA VAL A 212 -10.83 3.64 -7.04
C VAL A 212 -10.84 4.97 -7.76
N ILE A 213 -11.85 5.80 -7.47
CA ILE A 213 -12.02 7.16 -7.97
C ILE A 213 -11.99 8.06 -6.74
N GLN A 214 -10.90 8.81 -6.57
CA GLN A 214 -10.69 9.71 -5.45
C GLN A 214 -10.76 11.15 -5.95
N ARG A 215 -11.70 11.93 -5.42
CA ARG A 215 -11.73 13.39 -5.61
C ARG A 215 -11.18 14.06 -4.35
N ARG A 216 -10.27 15.01 -4.54
CA ARG A 216 -9.71 15.85 -3.48
C ARG A 216 -10.56 17.10 -3.26
N ALA A 217 -10.38 17.78 -2.13
CA ALA A 217 -11.08 19.03 -1.84
C ALA A 217 -10.81 20.12 -2.90
N ALA A 218 -9.64 20.10 -3.53
CA ALA A 218 -9.29 20.99 -4.66
C ALA A 218 -10.12 20.72 -5.94
N GLY A 219 -10.90 19.64 -5.98
CA GLY A 219 -11.69 19.20 -7.14
C GLY A 219 -10.95 18.26 -8.08
N ASN A 220 -9.63 18.12 -7.94
CA ASN A 220 -8.80 17.18 -8.69
C ASN A 220 -9.21 15.73 -8.42
N VAL A 221 -9.18 14.90 -9.47
CA VAL A 221 -9.60 13.50 -9.40
C VAL A 221 -8.49 12.55 -9.83
N ALA A 222 -8.26 11.49 -9.07
CA ALA A 222 -7.37 10.40 -9.42
C ALA A 222 -8.14 9.08 -9.52
N ILE A 223 -7.92 8.35 -10.61
CA ILE A 223 -8.56 7.06 -10.89
C ILE A 223 -7.48 5.99 -10.95
N PHE A 224 -7.63 4.95 -10.15
CA PHE A 224 -6.67 3.87 -10.04
C PHE A 224 -7.32 2.52 -10.30
N GLY A 225 -6.85 1.82 -11.32
CA GLY A 225 -7.20 0.45 -11.60
C GLY A 225 -6.36 -0.54 -10.80
N ASN A 226 -6.95 -1.67 -10.45
CA ASN A 226 -6.25 -2.80 -9.84
C ASN A 226 -5.86 -3.83 -10.90
N LYS A 227 -4.55 -3.97 -11.16
CA LYS A 227 -4.02 -4.94 -12.13
C LYS A 227 -4.41 -6.38 -11.81
N GLN A 228 -4.52 -6.74 -10.53
CA GLN A 228 -4.90 -8.09 -10.13
C GLN A 228 -6.37 -8.41 -10.49
N ALA A 229 -7.22 -7.39 -10.58
CA ALA A 229 -8.58 -7.55 -11.09
C ALA A 229 -8.63 -7.65 -12.62
N GLY A 230 -7.53 -7.33 -13.31
CA GLY A 230 -7.44 -7.30 -14.77
C GLY A 230 -8.22 -6.16 -15.40
N VAL A 231 -8.32 -5.02 -14.72
CA VAL A 231 -9.00 -3.82 -15.25
C VAL A 231 -8.12 -3.12 -16.29
N ASP A 232 -8.72 -2.76 -17.43
CA ASP A 232 -8.15 -1.84 -18.42
C ASP A 232 -8.95 -0.52 -18.40
N LEU A 233 -8.28 0.58 -18.05
CA LEU A 233 -8.84 1.92 -17.99
C LEU A 233 -8.79 2.67 -19.33
N ARG A 234 -8.30 2.07 -20.42
CA ARG A 234 -8.11 2.78 -21.69
C ARG A 234 -9.38 3.41 -22.25
N GLU A 235 -10.46 2.63 -22.30
CA GLU A 235 -11.76 3.13 -22.74
C GLU A 235 -12.34 4.15 -21.74
N ALA A 236 -12.13 3.95 -20.44
CA ALA A 236 -12.52 4.94 -19.42
C ALA A 236 -11.77 6.27 -19.62
N ALA A 237 -10.48 6.23 -19.95
CA ALA A 237 -9.69 7.42 -20.24
C ALA A 237 -10.23 8.17 -21.46
N LYS A 238 -10.56 7.47 -22.56
CA LYS A 238 -11.21 8.07 -23.73
C LYS A 238 -12.52 8.76 -23.35
N LEU A 239 -13.40 8.06 -22.62
CA LEU A 239 -14.71 8.57 -22.21
C LEU A 239 -14.60 9.83 -21.35
N ILE A 240 -13.70 9.83 -20.38
CA ILE A 240 -13.48 10.96 -19.48
C ILE A 240 -12.92 12.16 -20.24
N ARG A 241 -11.94 11.94 -21.12
CA ARG A 241 -11.36 13.01 -21.95
C ARG A 241 -12.38 13.62 -22.91
N LEU A 242 -13.25 12.81 -23.50
CA LEU A 242 -14.35 13.30 -24.34
C LEU A 242 -15.34 14.14 -23.51
N ALA A 243 -15.75 13.65 -22.35
CA ALA A 243 -16.65 14.38 -21.46
C ALA A 243 -16.03 15.70 -20.97
N GLU A 244 -14.73 15.75 -20.69
CA GLU A 244 -14.03 16.97 -20.31
C GLU A 244 -14.02 18.00 -21.46
N ARG A 245 -13.75 17.56 -22.69
CA ARG A 245 -13.81 18.43 -23.89
C ARG A 245 -15.20 19.06 -24.04
N GLU A 246 -16.25 18.25 -23.89
CA GLU A 246 -17.65 18.71 -23.93
C GLU A 246 -17.95 19.73 -22.82
N ALA A 247 -17.55 19.44 -21.57
CA ALA A 247 -17.72 20.35 -20.45
C ALA A 247 -16.94 21.67 -20.63
N LYS A 248 -15.87 21.65 -21.43
CA LYS A 248 -15.13 22.85 -21.81
C LYS A 248 -15.75 23.67 -22.93
N ARG A 249 -16.75 23.14 -23.64
CA ARG A 249 -17.29 23.73 -24.87
C ARG A 249 -16.18 24.05 -25.89
N ARG A 250 -15.11 23.25 -25.91
CA ARG A 250 -14.08 23.33 -26.96
C ARG A 250 -14.60 22.63 -28.21
N ASP A 251 -14.16 23.09 -29.38
CA ASP A 251 -14.54 22.46 -30.64
C ASP A 251 -14.29 20.94 -30.57
N PRO A 252 -15.26 20.12 -31.02
CA PRO A 252 -15.15 18.68 -30.96
C PRO A 252 -14.04 18.24 -31.90
N SER A 253 -12.82 18.12 -31.37
CA SER A 253 -11.81 17.28 -32.01
C SER A 253 -12.44 15.89 -32.22
N PRO A 254 -12.17 15.24 -33.35
CA PRO A 254 -12.87 14.02 -33.72
C PRO A 254 -12.86 12.97 -32.59
N SER A 255 -14.01 12.33 -32.34
CA SER A 255 -14.15 11.36 -31.24
C SER A 255 -13.39 10.05 -31.48
N ASP A 256 -12.88 9.89 -32.68
CA ASP A 256 -11.98 8.85 -33.17
C ASP A 256 -10.49 9.24 -33.08
N ASP A 257 -10.14 10.39 -32.51
CA ASP A 257 -8.75 10.76 -32.24
C ASP A 257 -8.05 9.67 -31.40
N PRO A 258 -7.06 8.94 -31.95
CA PRO A 258 -6.44 7.81 -31.26
C PRO A 258 -5.73 8.21 -29.96
N ARG A 259 -5.28 9.48 -29.86
CA ARG A 259 -4.60 10.01 -28.66
C ARG A 259 -5.49 9.98 -27.42
N LEU A 260 -6.81 9.91 -27.58
CA LEU A 260 -7.75 9.75 -26.47
C LEU A 260 -7.57 8.43 -25.72
N LEU A 261 -7.07 7.39 -26.39
CA LEU A 261 -6.80 6.06 -25.84
C LEU A 261 -5.33 5.87 -25.43
N GLU A 262 -4.46 6.79 -25.81
CA GLU A 262 -3.02 6.66 -25.61
C GLU A 262 -2.58 7.18 -24.23
N GLU A 263 -1.43 6.67 -23.80
CA GLU A 263 -0.71 7.14 -22.63
C GLU A 263 -0.27 8.59 -22.83
N GLY A 264 -0.22 9.36 -21.74
CA GLY A 264 0.13 10.77 -21.78
C GLY A 264 -1.08 11.69 -21.62
N TYR A 265 -1.01 12.86 -22.24
CA TYR A 265 -2.09 13.85 -22.28
C TYR A 265 -2.84 13.79 -23.61
N ALA A 266 -4.08 14.29 -23.64
CA ALA A 266 -4.87 14.38 -24.86
C ALA A 266 -5.26 15.84 -25.14
N PRO A 267 -5.21 16.31 -26.41
CA PRO A 267 -5.67 17.65 -26.78
C PRO A 267 -7.11 17.91 -26.31
N GLY A 268 -7.43 19.11 -25.84
CA GLY A 268 -8.75 19.46 -25.32
C GLY A 268 -9.08 18.91 -23.92
N ALA A 269 -8.29 17.98 -23.40
CA ALA A 269 -8.39 17.39 -22.06
C ALA A 269 -6.99 17.29 -21.42
N GLU A 270 -6.21 18.35 -21.55
CA GLU A 270 -4.79 18.41 -21.16
C GLU A 270 -4.57 18.26 -19.65
N GLU A 271 -5.61 18.39 -18.83
CA GLU A 271 -5.57 18.17 -17.39
C GLU A 271 -5.61 16.68 -17.02
N TRP A 272 -5.86 15.77 -17.97
CA TRP A 272 -5.98 14.33 -17.72
C TRP A 272 -4.81 13.52 -18.30
N PHE A 273 -3.94 13.06 -17.40
CA PHE A 273 -2.82 12.17 -17.73
C PHE A 273 -3.21 10.70 -17.58
N TYR A 274 -3.10 9.90 -18.64
CA TYR A 274 -3.30 8.44 -18.58
C TYR A 274 -1.95 7.73 -18.50
N HIS A 275 -1.73 6.95 -17.45
CA HIS A 275 -0.56 6.10 -17.29
C HIS A 275 -0.96 4.64 -17.55
N ARG A 276 -0.66 4.14 -18.74
CA ARG A 276 -1.16 2.85 -19.24
C ARG A 276 -0.56 1.69 -18.45
N GLN A 277 0.74 1.73 -18.19
CA GLN A 277 1.38 0.63 -17.47
C GLN A 277 0.85 0.53 -16.04
N GLY A 278 0.55 1.66 -15.39
CA GLY A 278 0.06 1.72 -14.01
C GLY A 278 -1.46 1.55 -13.88
N GLN A 279 -2.20 1.63 -14.99
CA GLN A 279 -3.66 1.70 -15.00
C GLN A 279 -4.15 2.84 -14.10
N MET A 280 -3.65 4.05 -14.37
CA MET A 280 -4.03 5.26 -13.62
C MET A 280 -4.46 6.35 -14.60
N LEU A 281 -5.49 7.11 -14.23
CA LEU A 281 -5.90 8.33 -14.93
C LEU A 281 -5.95 9.45 -13.90
N LEU A 282 -5.13 10.48 -14.09
CA LEU A 282 -4.84 11.50 -13.09
C LEU A 282 -5.23 12.88 -13.62
N ASN A 283 -6.08 13.59 -12.88
CA ASN A 283 -6.34 15.00 -13.04
C ASN A 283 -5.53 15.78 -12.00
N GLY A 284 -4.25 16.01 -12.29
CA GLY A 284 -3.27 16.52 -11.33
C GLY A 284 -2.64 15.42 -10.46
N SER A 285 -1.58 15.77 -9.75
CA SER A 285 -0.90 14.87 -8.81
C SER A 285 -0.16 15.65 -7.73
N LEU A 286 0.40 14.95 -6.73
CA LEU A 286 1.23 15.59 -5.70
C LEU A 286 2.45 16.33 -6.28
N THR A 287 2.94 15.90 -7.44
CA THR A 287 4.07 16.54 -8.14
C THR A 287 3.64 17.47 -9.28
N GLN A 288 2.33 17.62 -9.51
CA GLN A 288 1.72 18.49 -10.51
C GLN A 288 0.45 19.11 -9.93
N ALA A 289 0.66 19.98 -8.94
CA ALA A 289 -0.40 20.60 -8.16
C ALA A 289 -1.08 21.79 -8.86
N ASP A 290 -0.49 22.28 -9.95
CA ASP A 290 -0.97 23.41 -10.76
C ASP A 290 -2.01 23.00 -11.83
N VAL A 291 -2.26 21.70 -11.98
CA VAL A 291 -3.26 21.18 -12.92
C VAL A 291 -4.67 21.57 -12.45
N PRO A 292 -5.46 22.30 -13.27
CA PRO A 292 -6.82 22.67 -12.92
C PRO A 292 -7.70 21.45 -12.64
N ALA A 293 -8.61 21.60 -11.68
CA ALA A 293 -9.62 20.59 -11.40
C ALA A 293 -10.53 20.34 -12.62
N THR A 294 -10.91 19.08 -12.81
CA THR A 294 -11.88 18.64 -13.80
C THR A 294 -13.20 19.38 -13.67
N ARG A 295 -13.88 19.64 -14.80
CA ARG A 295 -15.24 20.18 -14.82
C ARG A 295 -16.32 19.12 -14.59
N LEU A 296 -15.93 17.86 -14.48
CA LEU A 296 -16.85 16.73 -14.34
C LEU A 296 -17.18 16.49 -12.86
N SER A 297 -18.44 16.16 -12.58
CA SER A 297 -18.83 15.70 -11.24
C SER A 297 -18.29 14.29 -10.96
N LEU A 298 -18.12 13.95 -9.69
CA LEU A 298 -17.67 12.62 -9.27
C LEU A 298 -18.63 11.52 -9.74
N GLU A 299 -19.93 11.79 -9.74
CA GLU A 299 -20.97 10.88 -10.23
C GLU A 299 -20.81 10.64 -11.73
N ARG A 300 -20.58 11.71 -12.51
CA ARG A 300 -20.36 11.58 -13.96
C ARG A 300 -19.10 10.77 -14.25
N ILE A 301 -18.00 11.04 -13.55
CA ILE A 301 -16.76 10.28 -13.70
C ILE A 301 -17.01 8.80 -13.35
N THR A 302 -17.71 8.54 -12.26
CA THR A 302 -18.04 7.18 -11.81
C THR A 302 -18.83 6.40 -12.86
N GLU A 303 -19.83 7.02 -13.47
CA GLU A 303 -20.58 6.39 -14.57
C GLU A 303 -19.72 6.12 -15.81
N LEU A 304 -18.86 7.08 -16.20
CA LEU A 304 -17.97 6.89 -17.35
C LEU A 304 -16.95 5.78 -17.11
N VAL A 305 -16.44 5.66 -15.89
CA VAL A 305 -15.55 4.56 -15.50
C VAL A 305 -16.27 3.22 -15.61
N LYS A 306 -17.49 3.08 -15.05
CA LYS A 306 -18.29 1.85 -15.14
C LYS A 306 -18.55 1.43 -16.59
N VAL A 307 -18.75 2.40 -17.47
CA VAL A 307 -18.96 2.18 -18.90
C VAL A 307 -17.65 1.84 -19.63
N GLY A 308 -16.54 2.43 -19.23
CA GLY A 308 -15.23 2.20 -19.84
C GLY A 308 -14.60 0.86 -19.47
N VAL A 309 -14.81 0.37 -18.24
CA VAL A 309 -14.25 -0.92 -17.80
C VAL A 309 -15.06 -2.12 -18.27
N ASP A 310 -16.25 -1.90 -18.82
CA ASP A 310 -17.10 -2.95 -19.39
C ASP A 310 -17.20 -2.81 -20.92
N PRO A 311 -16.43 -3.60 -21.69
CA PRO A 311 -16.44 -3.52 -23.15
C PRO A 311 -17.75 -4.03 -23.78
N ALA A 312 -18.62 -4.70 -23.03
CA ALA A 312 -19.93 -5.14 -23.51
C ALA A 312 -21.05 -4.13 -23.18
N ARG A 313 -20.82 -3.20 -22.24
CA ARG A 313 -21.86 -2.31 -21.76
C ARG A 313 -22.34 -1.34 -22.83
N VAL A 314 -23.63 -1.43 -23.14
CA VAL A 314 -24.35 -0.47 -23.98
C VAL A 314 -25.46 0.21 -23.14
N LYS A 315 -26.15 1.20 -23.69
CA LYS A 315 -27.31 1.78 -23.00
C LYS A 315 -28.43 0.73 -22.87
N PRO A 316 -29.21 0.72 -21.77
CA PRO A 316 -30.28 -0.26 -21.57
C PRO A 316 -31.25 -0.38 -22.74
N LEU A 317 -31.58 0.75 -23.38
CA LEU A 317 -32.50 0.76 -24.52
C LEU A 317 -31.84 0.24 -25.82
N CYS A 318 -30.52 0.40 -25.99
CA CYS A 318 -29.78 -0.26 -27.08
C CYS A 318 -29.71 -1.78 -26.85
N GLU A 319 -29.56 -2.19 -25.59
CA GLU A 319 -29.52 -3.60 -25.18
C GLU A 319 -30.86 -4.29 -25.42
N SER A 320 -31.96 -3.69 -24.94
CA SER A 320 -33.31 -4.28 -25.05
C SER A 320 -33.83 -4.34 -26.48
N THR A 321 -33.45 -3.39 -27.34
CA THR A 321 -33.88 -3.36 -28.74
C THR A 321 -32.92 -4.11 -29.68
N GLY A 322 -31.71 -4.43 -29.23
CA GLY A 322 -30.64 -4.98 -30.08
C GLY A 322 -30.21 -4.04 -31.21
N ARG A 323 -30.53 -2.74 -31.12
CA ARG A 323 -30.29 -1.74 -32.18
C ARG A 323 -29.65 -0.48 -31.62
N CYS A 324 -28.91 0.23 -32.47
CA CYS A 324 -28.37 1.55 -32.12
C CYS A 324 -29.49 2.60 -32.14
N LEU A 325 -29.56 3.44 -31.10
CA LEU A 325 -30.53 4.53 -30.99
C LEU A 325 -30.15 5.79 -31.78
N GLY A 326 -29.07 5.74 -32.57
CA GLY A 326 -28.61 6.89 -33.34
C GLY A 326 -28.30 8.10 -32.46
N GLU A 327 -28.57 9.29 -32.98
CA GLU A 327 -28.30 10.58 -32.35
C GLU A 327 -29.04 10.82 -31.03
N VAL A 328 -30.08 10.03 -30.74
CA VAL A 328 -30.81 10.10 -29.46
C VAL A 328 -29.97 9.57 -28.29
N CYS A 329 -28.93 8.77 -28.58
CA CYS A 329 -27.99 8.28 -27.57
C CYS A 329 -26.86 9.28 -27.35
N ASP A 330 -26.67 9.70 -26.10
CA ASP A 330 -25.54 10.55 -25.66
C ASP A 330 -24.17 9.91 -25.90
N TRP A 331 -24.08 8.59 -26.08
CA TRP A 331 -22.82 7.92 -26.44
C TRP A 331 -22.59 7.82 -27.97
N TYR A 332 -23.57 8.20 -28.79
CA TYR A 332 -23.50 8.06 -30.24
C TYR A 332 -22.35 8.89 -30.82
N ALA A 333 -22.19 10.13 -30.36
CA ALA A 333 -21.11 11.00 -30.79
C ALA A 333 -19.71 10.44 -30.47
N TRP A 334 -19.59 9.54 -29.49
CA TRP A 334 -18.30 9.04 -29.00
C TRP A 334 -17.74 7.83 -29.77
N SER A 335 -18.51 7.31 -30.73
CA SER A 335 -18.09 6.25 -31.67
C SER A 335 -17.39 5.07 -30.98
N LEU A 336 -18.01 4.58 -29.90
CA LEU A 336 -17.50 3.44 -29.15
C LEU A 336 -17.51 2.17 -30.02
N ALA A 337 -16.42 1.41 -30.01
CA ALA A 337 -16.26 0.22 -30.86
C ALA A 337 -17.41 -0.79 -30.68
N ARG A 338 -17.89 -0.97 -29.44
CA ARG A 338 -19.03 -1.83 -29.12
C ARG A 338 -20.35 -1.35 -29.72
N CYS A 339 -20.54 -0.04 -29.87
CA CYS A 339 -21.73 0.53 -30.50
C CYS A 339 -21.74 0.39 -32.02
N VAL A 340 -20.57 0.28 -32.67
CA VAL A 340 -20.46 0.08 -34.13
C VAL A 340 -21.17 -1.20 -34.57
N LYS A 341 -21.09 -2.27 -33.77
CA LYS A 341 -21.79 -3.53 -34.03
C LYS A 341 -23.31 -3.38 -34.06
N LEU A 342 -23.87 -2.46 -33.27
CA LEU A 342 -25.30 -2.18 -33.21
C LEU A 342 -25.78 -1.22 -34.31
N ARG A 343 -24.85 -0.49 -34.96
CA ARG A 343 -25.15 0.43 -36.07
C ARG A 343 -25.34 -0.30 -37.39
N ARG A 344 -24.70 -1.45 -37.56
CA ARG A 344 -24.86 -2.33 -38.71
C ARG A 344 -25.94 -3.34 -38.33
N PRO A 345 -27.18 -3.27 -38.86
CA PRO A 345 -28.11 -4.38 -38.68
C PRO A 345 -27.40 -5.65 -39.16
N ALA A 346 -27.57 -6.76 -38.43
CA ALA A 346 -27.13 -8.05 -38.93
C ALA A 346 -27.78 -8.21 -40.32
N ALA A 347 -26.96 -8.24 -41.37
CA ALA A 347 -27.45 -8.59 -42.69
C ALA A 347 -28.14 -9.95 -42.54
N ASP A 348 -29.37 -9.99 -43.03
CA ASP A 348 -30.35 -11.06 -42.86
C ASP A 348 -29.75 -12.45 -42.66
N ALA A 349 -30.10 -13.07 -41.53
CA ALA A 349 -30.18 -14.53 -41.45
C ALA A 349 -31.38 -14.97 -42.30
N GLY A 350 -31.20 -14.93 -43.62
CA GLY A 350 -32.09 -15.50 -44.63
C GLY A 350 -31.60 -16.87 -45.05
#